data_AF-A0A955WVV3-F1
#
_entry.id   AF-A0A955WVV3-F1
#
_cell.length_a   1.000
_cell.length_b   1.000
_cell.length_c   1.000
_cell.angle_alpha   90.00
_cell.angle_beta   90.00
_cell.angle_gamma   90.00
#
_symmetry.space_group_name_H-M   'P 1'
#
loop_
_entity.id
_entity.type
_entity.pdbx_description
1 polymer ?
#
loop_
_entity_poly.entity_id
_entity_poly.type
_entity_poly.pdbx_seq_one_letter_code
_entity_poly.pdbx_strand_id
1 'polypeptide(L)'
;AAAFGWPVAVRVPVYVEFHLPGGQRLGLYEREAFSATAGLATPPPVGGAGAEIYLHTESLDDAIAQVLAAGGRPLSPRAVRPWGDEAAYFADPDGHVVVVARPLG
;
A
#
# COMPACT_ATOMS: atom_id res chain seq x y z
N ALA A 1 -3.49 -9.45 6.96
CA ALA A 1 -4.82 -9.52 6.32
C ALA A 1 -4.86 -8.43 5.25
N ALA A 2 -5.38 -8.69 4.05
CA ALA A 2 -5.34 -7.71 2.95
C ALA A 2 -6.34 -6.59 3.22
N ALA A 3 -5.87 -5.34 3.37
CA ALA A 3 -6.72 -4.18 3.65
C ALA A 3 -7.84 -4.04 2.59
N PHE A 4 -7.51 -4.18 1.31
CA PHE A 4 -8.41 -3.84 0.20
C PHE A 4 -9.22 -5.02 -0.37
N GLY A 5 -9.14 -6.23 0.22
CA GLY A 5 -9.91 -7.38 -0.24
C GLY A 5 -9.59 -7.88 -1.67
N TRP A 6 -8.46 -7.48 -2.24
CA TRP A 6 -8.10 -7.84 -3.62
C TRP A 6 -7.85 -9.34 -3.81
N PRO A 7 -8.28 -9.94 -4.95
CA PRO A 7 -8.02 -11.34 -5.24
C PRO A 7 -6.53 -11.65 -5.31
N VAL A 8 -6.13 -12.77 -4.72
CA VAL A 8 -4.76 -13.27 -4.78
C VAL A 8 -4.53 -13.96 -6.12
N ALA A 9 -3.58 -13.45 -6.88
CA ALA A 9 -3.15 -14.00 -8.17
C ALA A 9 -2.04 -15.05 -8.00
N VAL A 10 -1.08 -14.76 -7.12
CA VAL A 10 0.05 -15.66 -6.79
C VAL A 10 0.22 -15.67 -5.28
N ARG A 11 0.50 -16.85 -4.73
CA ARG A 11 0.90 -17.01 -3.33
C ARG A 11 1.95 -18.10 -3.20
N VAL A 12 3.14 -17.67 -2.80
CA VAL A 12 4.28 -18.54 -2.47
C VAL A 12 4.92 -18.03 -1.17
N PRO A 13 5.82 -18.79 -0.52
CA PRO A 13 6.27 -18.46 0.84
C PRO A 13 6.84 -17.04 1.03
N VAL A 14 7.56 -16.51 0.04
CA VAL A 14 8.24 -15.20 0.11
C VAL A 14 7.57 -14.10 -0.72
N TYR A 15 6.50 -14.44 -1.47
CA TYR A 15 5.89 -13.52 -2.42
C TYR A 15 4.38 -13.74 -2.54
N VAL A 16 3.62 -12.65 -2.49
CA VAL A 16 2.20 -12.63 -2.79
C VAL A 16 1.93 -11.55 -3.83
N GLU A 17 1.03 -11.84 -4.77
CA GLU A 17 0.62 -10.88 -5.78
C GLU A 17 -0.90 -10.80 -5.85
N PHE A 18 -1.42 -9.58 -5.98
CA PHE A 18 -2.84 -9.28 -6.00
C PHE A 18 -3.27 -8.72 -7.35
N HIS A 19 -4.51 -9.01 -7.75
CA HIS A 19 -5.17 -8.34 -8.87
C HIS A 19 -5.75 -7.01 -8.40
N LEU A 20 -5.33 -5.91 -9.02
CA LEU A 20 -5.90 -4.59 -8.78
C LEU A 20 -7.05 -4.31 -9.77
N PRO A 21 -8.00 -3.43 -9.41
CA PRO A 21 -8.94 -2.86 -10.36
C PRO A 21 -8.18 -2.23 -11.53
N GLY A 22 -8.67 -2.41 -12.76
CA GLY A 22 -8.01 -1.88 -13.96
C GLY A 22 -6.98 -2.82 -14.60
N GLY A 23 -6.80 -4.02 -14.06
CA GLY A 23 -5.96 -5.08 -14.65
C GLY A 23 -4.48 -5.03 -14.25
N GLN A 24 -4.09 -4.10 -13.38
CA GLN A 24 -2.75 -4.05 -12.79
C GLN A 24 -2.57 -5.16 -11.73
N ARG A 25 -1.32 -5.35 -11.31
CA ARG A 25 -0.98 -6.27 -10.22
C ARG A 25 -0.06 -5.59 -9.21
N LEU A 26 -0.19 -5.95 -7.94
CA LEU A 26 0.68 -5.50 -6.85
C LEU A 26 1.31 -6.71 -6.18
N GLY A 27 2.64 -6.75 -6.18
CA GLY A 27 3.43 -7.78 -5.51
C GLY A 27 3.97 -7.28 -4.17
N LEU A 28 3.83 -8.09 -3.12
CA LEU A 28 4.57 -7.92 -1.87
C LEU A 28 5.62 -9.02 -1.80
N TYR A 29 6.89 -8.62 -1.76
CA TYR A 29 8.04 -9.51 -1.74
C TYR A 29 8.79 -9.32 -0.43
N GLU A 30 8.97 -10.40 0.31
CA GLU A 30 9.85 -10.46 1.48
C GLU A 30 11.25 -9.92 1.14
N ARG A 31 11.74 -9.03 2.00
CA ARG A 31 12.84 -8.11 1.69
C ARG A 31 14.14 -8.84 1.38
N GLU A 32 14.49 -9.86 2.16
CA GLU A 32 15.75 -10.59 1.97
C GLU A 32 15.69 -11.43 0.69
N ALA A 33 14.56 -12.11 0.45
CA ALA A 33 14.34 -12.87 -0.77
C ALA A 33 14.34 -12.00 -2.03
N PHE A 34 13.75 -10.80 -1.97
CA PHE A 34 13.82 -9.82 -3.06
C PHE A 34 15.27 -9.42 -3.35
N SER A 35 16.02 -9.01 -2.33
CA SER A 35 17.41 -8.60 -2.49
C SER A 35 18.30 -9.72 -3.04
N ALA A 36 18.14 -10.95 -2.54
CA ALA A 36 18.85 -12.12 -3.06
C ALA A 36 18.52 -12.39 -4.53
N THR A 37 17.24 -12.28 -4.92
CA THR A 37 16.80 -12.47 -6.31
C THR A 37 17.32 -11.37 -7.24
N ALA A 38 17.31 -10.13 -6.78
CA ALA A 38 17.73 -8.96 -7.55
C ALA A 38 19.26 -8.76 -7.59
N GLY A 39 20.02 -9.52 -6.80
CA GLY A 39 21.47 -9.33 -6.66
C GLY A 39 21.84 -8.02 -5.97
N LEU A 40 20.97 -7.53 -5.08
CA LEU A 40 21.13 -6.27 -4.37
C LEU A 40 21.51 -6.51 -2.91
N ALA A 41 22.17 -5.53 -2.29
CA ALA A 41 22.29 -5.51 -0.84
C ALA A 41 20.90 -5.36 -0.21
N THR A 42 20.65 -6.05 0.90
CA THR A 42 19.41 -5.91 1.67
C THR A 42 19.40 -4.56 2.36
N PRO A 43 18.45 -3.65 2.03
CA PRO A 43 18.37 -2.37 2.72
C PRO A 43 17.93 -2.57 4.17
N PRO A 44 18.31 -1.68 5.10
CA PRO A 44 17.79 -1.72 6.46
C PRO A 44 16.26 -1.55 6.44
N PRO A 45 15.55 -1.97 7.51
CA PRO A 45 14.13 -1.69 7.67
C PRO A 45 13.86 -0.20 7.43
N VAL A 46 12.82 0.08 6.63
CA VAL A 46 12.51 1.44 6.20
C VAL A 46 11.95 2.21 7.39
N GLY A 47 12.73 3.12 7.97
CA GLY A 47 12.30 4.02 9.06
C GLY A 47 11.50 5.25 8.58
N GLY A 48 11.26 5.38 7.27
CA GLY A 48 10.57 6.51 6.64
C GLY A 48 10.50 6.41 5.11
N ALA A 49 9.51 7.08 4.51
CA ALA A 49 9.08 6.92 3.13
C ALA A 49 10.13 7.33 2.07
N GLY A 50 10.68 6.35 1.33
CA GLY A 50 11.36 6.62 0.06
C GLY A 50 10.40 6.67 -1.14
N ALA A 51 9.20 6.09 -0.97
CA ALA A 51 8.12 6.05 -1.95
C ALA A 51 6.79 5.80 -1.22
N GLU A 52 5.68 6.05 -1.91
CA GLU A 52 4.32 5.75 -1.45
C GLU A 52 3.55 4.93 -2.49
N ILE A 53 2.63 4.10 -2.00
CA ILE A 53 1.63 3.42 -2.83
C ILE A 53 0.34 4.24 -2.76
N TYR A 54 0.02 4.95 -3.84
CA TYR A 54 -1.14 5.83 -3.93
C TYR A 54 -2.30 5.12 -4.66
N LEU A 55 -3.40 4.91 -3.95
CA LEU A 55 -4.52 4.08 -4.41
C LEU A 55 -5.80 4.89 -4.50
N HIS A 56 -6.35 4.99 -5.71
CA HIS A 56 -7.67 5.56 -5.93
C HIS A 56 -8.77 4.56 -5.54
N THR A 57 -9.80 5.08 -4.87
CA THR A 57 -10.98 4.33 -4.45
C THR A 57 -12.24 5.16 -4.67
N GLU A 58 -13.35 4.48 -4.98
CA GLU A 58 -14.67 5.12 -5.04
C GLU A 58 -15.21 5.43 -3.63
N SER A 59 -14.87 4.57 -2.65
CA SER A 59 -15.26 4.72 -1.25
C SER A 59 -14.02 4.98 -0.38
N LEU A 60 -13.79 6.25 -0.07
CA LEU A 60 -12.66 6.66 0.76
C LEU A 60 -12.85 6.23 2.22
N ASP A 61 -14.08 6.25 2.72
CA ASP A 61 -14.38 5.87 4.11
C ASP A 61 -14.15 4.37 4.36
N ASP A 62 -14.59 3.51 3.44
CA ASP A 62 -14.37 2.07 3.54
C ASP A 62 -12.87 1.73 3.46
N ALA A 63 -12.15 2.37 2.53
CA ALA A 63 -10.71 2.16 2.38
C ALA A 63 -9.93 2.59 3.62
N ILE A 64 -10.30 3.73 4.24
CA ILE A 64 -9.70 4.18 5.49
C ILE A 64 -9.97 3.17 6.61
N ALA A 65 -11.21 2.72 6.78
CA ALA A 65 -11.58 1.75 7.80
C ALA A 65 -10.83 0.42 7.63
N GLN A 66 -10.70 -0.04 6.40
CA GLN A 66 -9.94 -1.23 6.02
C GLN A 66 -8.45 -1.13 6.36
N VAL A 67 -7.81 -0.02 6.02
CA VAL A 67 -6.38 0.20 6.31
C VAL A 67 -6.14 0.22 7.83
N LEU A 68 -7.01 0.90 8.58
CA LEU A 68 -6.94 0.92 10.05
C LEU A 68 -7.11 -0.48 10.66
N ALA A 69 -8.12 -1.23 10.19
CA ALA A 69 -8.37 -2.59 10.64
C ALA A 69 -7.23 -3.56 10.32
N ALA A 70 -6.47 -3.29 9.25
CA ALA A 70 -5.29 -4.06 8.86
C ALA A 70 -4.00 -3.69 9.65
N GLY A 71 -4.08 -2.75 10.60
CA GLY A 71 -2.94 -2.30 11.40
C GLY A 71 -2.19 -1.10 10.82
N GLY A 72 -2.77 -0.44 9.81
CA GLY A 72 -2.24 0.81 9.27
C GLY A 72 -2.25 1.92 10.33
N ARG A 73 -1.10 2.55 10.54
CA ARG A 73 -0.95 3.67 11.48
C ARG A 73 -1.16 4.99 10.74
N PRO A 74 -2.08 5.87 11.17
CA PRO A 74 -2.26 7.18 10.54
C PRO A 74 -0.97 8.00 10.49
N LEU A 75 -0.71 8.65 9.37
CA LEU A 75 0.39 9.60 9.17
C LEU A 75 -0.13 11.01 8.88
N SER A 76 -1.02 11.14 7.89
CA SER A 76 -1.67 12.40 7.54
C SER A 76 -3.18 12.18 7.48
N PRO A 77 -3.98 12.97 8.20
CA PRO A 77 -5.43 12.82 8.21
C PRO A 77 -6.00 13.07 6.81
N ARG A 78 -7.22 12.55 6.58
CA ARG A 78 -8.03 12.81 5.38
C ARG A 78 -8.11 14.32 5.14
N ALA A 79 -7.67 14.76 3.97
CA ALA A 79 -7.76 16.16 3.55
C ALA A 79 -7.75 16.29 2.03
N VAL A 80 -8.30 17.40 1.54
CA VAL A 80 -8.13 17.84 0.15
C VAL A 80 -6.67 18.19 -0.09
N ARG A 81 -6.14 17.71 -1.22
CA ARG A 81 -4.76 17.90 -1.63
C ARG A 81 -4.68 18.89 -2.78
N PRO A 82 -3.57 19.64 -2.91
CA PRO A 82 -3.45 20.69 -3.93
C PRO A 82 -3.45 20.17 -5.38
N TRP A 83 -3.31 18.86 -5.57
CA TRP A 83 -3.41 18.21 -6.88
C TRP A 83 -4.82 17.69 -7.22
N GLY A 84 -5.83 17.99 -6.40
CA GLY A 84 -7.24 17.72 -6.73
C GLY A 84 -7.82 16.43 -6.15
N ASP A 85 -7.10 15.72 -5.30
CA ASP A 85 -7.60 14.52 -4.61
C ASP A 85 -8.02 14.84 -3.17
N GLU A 86 -8.98 14.09 -2.65
CA GLU A 86 -9.19 13.92 -1.22
C GLU A 86 -8.48 12.65 -0.75
N ALA A 87 -7.52 12.75 0.18
CA ALA A 87 -6.63 11.62 0.49
C ALA A 87 -6.24 11.52 1.97
N ALA A 88 -5.99 10.30 2.44
CA ALA A 88 -5.49 9.97 3.77
C ALA A 88 -4.26 9.05 3.70
N TYR A 89 -3.27 9.30 4.57
CA TYR A 89 -1.96 8.64 4.53
C TYR A 89 -1.75 7.77 5.76
N PHE A 90 -1.16 6.60 5.55
CA PHE A 90 -0.90 5.62 6.59
C PHE A 90 0.48 5.00 6.41
N ALA A 91 1.10 4.60 7.52
CA ALA A 91 2.20 3.65 7.52
C ALA A 91 1.62 2.25 7.69
N ASP A 92 1.99 1.32 6.81
CA ASP A 92 1.70 -0.09 7.03
C ASP A 92 2.57 -0.66 8.18
N PRO A 93 2.36 -1.92 8.60
CA PRO A 93 3.14 -2.54 9.67
C PRO A 93 4.65 -2.61 9.41
N ASP A 94 5.07 -2.60 8.14
CA ASP A 94 6.47 -2.66 7.71
C ASP A 94 7.10 -1.26 7.51
N GLY A 95 6.30 -0.20 7.65
CA GLY A 95 6.74 1.19 7.56
C GLY A 95 6.60 1.82 6.17
N HIS A 96 5.98 1.14 5.21
CA HIS A 96 5.68 1.70 3.89
C HIS A 96 4.54 2.71 3.96
N VAL A 97 4.61 3.76 3.14
CA VAL A 97 3.51 4.73 3.03
C VAL A 97 2.48 4.22 2.04
N VAL A 98 1.25 4.10 2.52
CA VAL A 98 0.06 3.79 1.73
C VAL A 98 -0.89 4.98 1.80
N VAL A 99 -1.36 5.41 0.65
CA VAL A 99 -2.32 6.51 0.53
C VAL A 99 -3.59 5.98 -0.11
N VAL A 100 -4.72 6.27 0.51
CA VAL A 100 -6.04 6.04 -0.08
C VAL A 100 -6.61 7.39 -0.47
N ALA A 101 -7.12 7.48 -1.69
CA ALA A 101 -7.50 8.75 -2.29
C ALA A 101 -8.72 8.63 -3.18
N ARG A 102 -9.40 9.75 -3.40
CA ARG A 102 -10.49 9.88 -4.35
C ARG A 102 -10.34 11.21 -5.10
N PRO A 103 -10.38 11.22 -6.44
CA PRO A 103 -10.38 12.46 -7.21
C PRO A 103 -11.61 13.31 -6.87
N LEU A 104 -11.45 14.63 -6.82
CA LEU A 104 -12.58 15.56 -6.63
C LEU A 104 -13.28 15.94 -7.95
N GLY A 105 -12.74 15.51 -9.09
CA GLY A 105 -13.25 15.78 -10.44
C GLY A 105 -13.37 14.53 -11.30
#